data_AF-A0A495TME9-F1
#
_entry.id   AF-A0A495TME9-F1
#
_cell.length_a   1.000
_cell.length_b   1.000
_cell.length_c   1.000
_cell.angle_alpha   90.00
_cell.angle_beta   90.00
_cell.angle_gamma   90.00
#
_symmetry.space_group_name_H-M   'P 1'
#
loop_
_entity.id
_entity.type
_entity.pdbx_description
1 polymer ?
#
loop_
_entity_poly.entity_id
_entity_poly.type
_entity_poly.pdbx_seq_one_letter_code
_entity_poly.pdbx_strand_id
1 'polypeptide(L)'
;MPRVHRPSRRSTASHPAAAGLLCAVLALTAGCSAADPGPAAPSAPSAVSAPPPAAAPAAVAYGLPPDLTPVLLPASGPDTRLTQGLDGFTSLVRERATRACLDAARVRVPDAPPPMFIRQFEIPDLAHIARHGFSASTVPDTTAPAPAATSADPAVQRRCDQEGAKAAGDLQSGYGPLQSRWFSGLAAVEQDAAVLAARRGLPDCLSAQGVRADSEQHFFDQVDRTLQGAATDQAASAEDRRLGAAYATCMQPVEAAREPLRAALRESFVREHAAELAQVRDALPGRIAELERRYSIRFAAPTED
;
A
#
# COMPACT_ATOMS: atom_id res chain seq x y z
N MET A 1 -7.66 15.27 44.33
CA MET A 1 -6.30 15.12 44.90
C MET A 1 -5.44 14.35 43.91
N PRO A 2 -4.15 14.65 43.70
CA PRO A 2 -3.48 15.94 43.66
C PRO A 2 -2.99 16.29 42.22
N ARG A 3 -2.91 17.60 41.96
CA ARG A 3 -2.15 18.20 40.85
C ARG A 3 -0.66 17.92 41.06
N VAL A 4 0.04 17.44 40.04
CA VAL A 4 1.50 17.52 39.98
C VAL A 4 1.87 18.71 39.11
N HIS A 5 2.59 19.63 39.74
CA HIS A 5 3.10 20.86 39.17
C HIS A 5 4.61 20.71 38.97
N ARG A 6 5.13 21.47 37.99
CA ARG A 6 6.52 21.94 37.76
C ARG A 6 7.40 21.15 36.79
N PRO A 7 8.41 21.81 36.16
CA PRO A 7 8.57 23.25 35.91
C PRO A 7 8.93 23.61 34.46
N SER A 8 8.45 24.80 34.06
CA SER A 8 9.03 25.59 32.99
C SER A 8 10.41 26.11 33.43
N ARG A 9 11.46 25.84 32.64
CA ARG A 9 12.70 26.62 32.65
C ARG A 9 12.76 27.40 31.33
N ARG A 10 12.56 28.70 31.44
CA ARG A 10 13.16 29.67 30.51
C ARG A 10 14.66 29.73 30.81
N SER A 11 15.48 29.72 29.78
CA SER A 11 16.70 30.52 29.78
C SER A 11 16.86 31.13 28.40
N THR A 12 17.06 32.45 28.45
CA THR A 12 17.13 33.43 27.38
C THR A 12 18.53 33.56 26.80
N ALA A 13 18.57 34.23 25.63
CA ALA A 13 19.65 35.09 25.14
C ALA A 13 20.77 34.37 24.34
N SER A 14 21.34 34.89 23.25
CA SER A 14 21.10 36.10 22.43
C SER A 14 22.20 36.21 21.37
N HIS A 15 21.82 36.47 20.10
CA HIS A 15 22.55 37.23 19.05
C HIS A 15 23.93 36.73 18.53
N PRO A 16 24.55 37.35 17.49
CA PRO A 16 24.22 37.22 16.06
C PRO A 16 25.49 37.05 15.16
N ALA A 17 25.35 36.71 13.87
CA ALA A 17 26.35 36.99 12.83
C ALA A 17 25.65 36.91 11.46
N ALA A 18 25.38 38.01 10.75
CA ALA A 18 26.30 38.86 9.99
C ALA A 18 26.79 38.23 8.66
N ALA A 19 26.12 38.66 7.58
CA ALA A 19 26.60 39.06 6.25
C ALA A 19 27.62 38.19 5.47
N GLY A 20 27.26 37.88 4.23
CA GLY A 20 28.18 37.36 3.20
C GLY A 20 27.59 37.47 1.79
N LEU A 21 27.77 38.65 1.21
CA LEU A 21 27.51 39.04 -0.18
C LEU A 21 28.36 38.20 -1.16
N LEU A 22 27.85 37.74 -2.32
CA LEU A 22 28.69 37.50 -3.51
C LEU A 22 27.90 37.43 -4.84
N CYS A 23 27.97 38.57 -5.53
CA CYS A 23 28.11 38.84 -6.96
C CYS A 23 27.54 37.90 -8.03
N ALA A 24 26.62 38.48 -8.82
CA ALA A 24 26.39 38.17 -10.21
C ALA A 24 27.58 38.59 -11.10
N VAL A 25 27.88 37.81 -12.15
CA VAL A 25 28.67 38.25 -13.31
C VAL A 25 27.93 37.85 -14.58
N LEU A 26 27.57 38.88 -15.35
CA LEU A 26 27.02 38.83 -16.69
C LEU A 26 28.15 38.77 -17.73
N ALA A 27 27.97 37.89 -18.72
CA ALA A 27 28.18 38.02 -20.17
C ALA A 27 29.48 38.65 -20.74
N LEU A 28 30.10 37.99 -21.74
CA LEU A 28 30.11 38.38 -23.17
C LEU A 28 31.25 37.70 -23.99
N THR A 29 30.83 36.97 -25.03
CA THR A 29 31.28 36.96 -26.45
C THR A 29 32.73 36.78 -26.90
N ALA A 30 32.87 35.85 -27.88
CA ALA A 30 33.56 35.90 -29.20
C ALA A 30 34.45 34.65 -29.41
N GLY A 31 34.47 33.94 -30.55
CA GLY A 31 33.83 34.12 -31.84
C GLY A 31 34.12 32.94 -32.80
N CYS A 32 33.41 32.98 -33.93
CA CYS A 32 33.68 32.45 -35.29
C CYS A 32 34.35 31.08 -35.52
N SER A 33 33.61 30.18 -36.19
CA SER A 33 33.89 29.81 -37.60
C SER A 33 32.71 29.10 -38.24
N ALA A 34 32.42 29.48 -39.47
CA ALA A 34 31.34 29.00 -40.31
C ALA A 34 31.67 27.63 -40.92
N ALA A 35 30.67 26.75 -40.97
CA ALA A 35 30.60 25.65 -41.92
C ALA A 35 29.13 25.54 -42.37
N ASP A 36 28.90 25.72 -43.68
CA ASP A 36 27.61 25.58 -44.34
C ASP A 36 26.96 24.21 -44.05
N PRO A 37 25.72 24.16 -43.56
CA PRO A 37 24.88 22.99 -43.71
C PRO A 37 23.94 23.21 -44.90
N GLY A 38 24.07 22.35 -45.91
CA GLY A 38 23.08 22.22 -46.98
C GLY A 38 21.67 21.94 -46.42
N PRO A 39 20.62 22.10 -47.23
CA PRO A 39 19.24 21.99 -46.77
C PRO A 39 18.98 20.61 -46.15
N ALA A 40 18.90 20.57 -44.83
CA ALA A 40 18.50 19.39 -44.07
C ALA A 40 17.02 19.12 -44.35
N ALA A 41 16.72 17.87 -44.69
CA ALA A 41 15.37 17.35 -44.82
C ALA A 41 14.57 17.66 -43.54
N PRO A 42 13.27 17.96 -43.65
CA PRO A 42 12.44 18.27 -42.48
C PRO A 42 12.47 17.09 -41.50
N SER A 43 12.96 17.37 -40.29
CA SER A 43 12.93 16.47 -39.15
C SER A 43 11.51 15.93 -38.97
N ALA A 44 11.37 14.61 -39.10
CA ALA A 44 10.15 13.92 -38.71
C ALA A 44 9.85 14.26 -37.24
N PRO A 45 8.58 14.55 -36.87
CA PRO A 45 8.23 14.78 -35.49
C PRO A 45 8.62 13.54 -34.68
N SER A 46 9.41 13.74 -33.62
CA SER A 46 9.69 12.72 -32.62
C SER A 46 8.38 12.07 -32.23
N ALA A 47 8.22 10.79 -32.56
CA ALA A 47 7.10 10.00 -32.13
C ALA A 47 7.12 10.01 -30.61
N VAL A 48 6.24 10.82 -30.01
CA VAL A 48 5.86 10.68 -28.61
C VAL A 48 5.42 9.24 -28.49
N SER A 49 6.26 8.43 -27.84
CA SER A 49 5.93 7.03 -27.58
C SER A 49 4.59 7.05 -26.86
N ALA A 50 3.60 6.39 -27.45
CA ALA A 50 2.28 6.29 -26.85
C ALA A 50 2.46 5.82 -25.40
N PRO A 51 1.73 6.40 -24.43
CA PRO A 51 1.81 5.96 -23.05
C PRO A 51 1.61 4.44 -23.01
N PRO A 52 2.43 3.69 -22.26
CA PRO A 52 2.24 2.26 -22.14
C PRO A 52 0.78 2.00 -21.71
N PRO A 53 0.12 1.00 -22.31
CA PRO A 53 -1.27 0.72 -22.02
C PRO A 53 -1.48 0.56 -20.51
N ALA A 54 -2.65 0.98 -20.03
CA ALA A 54 -3.04 0.71 -18.65
C ALA A 54 -2.86 -0.79 -18.37
N ALA A 55 -2.15 -1.12 -17.31
CA ALA A 55 -2.02 -2.52 -16.90
C ALA A 55 -3.43 -3.10 -16.72
N ALA A 56 -3.64 -4.33 -17.21
CA ALA A 56 -4.88 -5.03 -16.95
C ALA A 56 -5.12 -5.09 -15.42
N PRO A 57 -6.37 -4.95 -14.94
CA PRO A 57 -6.67 -5.19 -13.54
C PRO A 57 -6.18 -6.60 -13.18
N ALA A 58 -5.51 -6.75 -12.04
CA ALA A 58 -4.99 -8.06 -11.67
C ALA A 58 -6.14 -9.06 -11.52
N ALA A 59 -5.92 -10.30 -11.96
CA ALA A 59 -6.89 -11.36 -11.81
C ALA A 59 -7.21 -11.63 -10.33
N VAL A 60 -8.37 -12.24 -10.09
CA VAL A 60 -8.88 -12.55 -8.75
C VAL A 60 -9.31 -14.01 -8.69
N ALA A 61 -8.82 -14.73 -7.68
CA ALA A 61 -9.31 -16.05 -7.34
C ALA A 61 -10.40 -15.95 -6.27
N TYR A 62 -11.46 -16.73 -6.43
CA TYR A 62 -12.58 -16.77 -5.49
C TYR A 62 -12.51 -17.97 -4.56
N GLY A 63 -12.95 -17.76 -3.32
CA GLY A 63 -12.99 -18.79 -2.28
C GLY A 63 -11.70 -18.88 -1.48
N LEU A 64 -11.81 -19.45 -0.27
CA LEU A 64 -10.67 -19.65 0.60
C LEU A 64 -9.76 -20.77 0.08
N PRO A 65 -8.43 -20.61 0.17
CA PRO A 65 -7.52 -21.73 -0.06
C PRO A 65 -7.70 -22.81 1.02
N PRO A 66 -7.42 -24.09 0.71
CA PRO A 66 -7.52 -25.18 1.68
C PRO A 66 -6.52 -25.04 2.84
N ASP A 67 -5.34 -24.47 2.58
CA ASP A 67 -4.38 -24.09 3.61
C ASP A 67 -4.54 -22.60 3.93
N LEU A 68 -4.96 -22.29 5.16
CA LEU A 68 -5.12 -20.93 5.65
C LEU A 68 -3.82 -20.33 6.19
N THR A 69 -2.74 -21.11 6.30
CA THR A 69 -1.46 -20.64 6.84
C THR A 69 -0.93 -19.40 6.11
N PRO A 70 -0.84 -19.34 4.77
CA PRO A 70 -0.38 -18.13 4.08
C PRO A 70 -1.40 -16.97 4.09
N VAL A 71 -2.68 -17.25 4.38
CA VAL A 71 -3.71 -16.21 4.58
C VAL A 71 -3.50 -15.47 5.91
N LEU A 72 -3.06 -16.20 6.94
CA LEU A 72 -2.93 -15.69 8.30
C LEU A 72 -1.50 -15.24 8.64
N LEU A 73 -0.52 -15.94 8.08
CA LEU A 73 0.90 -15.83 8.38
C LEU A 73 1.69 -15.67 7.06
N PRO A 74 1.55 -14.53 6.37
CA PRO A 74 2.28 -14.30 5.14
C PRO A 74 3.78 -14.28 5.43
N ALA A 75 4.59 -14.99 4.63
CA ALA A 75 6.05 -14.99 4.74
C ALA A 75 6.76 -14.51 3.46
N SER A 76 5.99 -14.31 2.39
CA SER A 76 6.45 -13.90 1.07
C SER A 76 5.45 -12.93 0.44
N GLY A 77 5.89 -12.19 -0.58
CA GLY A 77 5.02 -11.32 -1.36
C GLY A 77 3.73 -12.00 -1.87
N PRO A 78 3.81 -13.18 -2.51
CA PRO A 78 2.62 -13.91 -2.95
C PRO A 78 1.65 -14.28 -1.81
N ASP A 79 2.14 -14.63 -0.61
CA ASP A 79 1.28 -14.91 0.53
C ASP A 79 0.49 -13.66 0.96
N THR A 80 1.11 -12.48 0.85
CA THR A 80 0.46 -11.20 1.18
C THR A 80 -0.80 -10.99 0.35
N ARG A 81 -0.90 -11.49 -0.89
CA ARG A 81 -2.15 -11.39 -1.69
C ARG A 81 -3.31 -12.13 -1.04
N LEU A 82 -3.04 -13.29 -0.44
CA LEU A 82 -4.05 -14.06 0.28
C LEU A 82 -4.49 -13.34 1.56
N THR A 83 -3.53 -12.75 2.27
CA THR A 83 -3.80 -11.93 3.46
C THR A 83 -4.62 -10.68 3.10
N GLN A 84 -4.27 -10.00 2.02
CA GLN A 84 -5.05 -8.91 1.45
C GLN A 84 -6.47 -9.35 1.12
N GLY A 85 -6.64 -10.57 0.58
CA GLY A 85 -7.95 -11.19 0.38
C GLY A 85 -8.84 -11.16 1.63
N LEU A 86 -8.28 -11.54 2.78
CA LEU A 86 -8.97 -11.56 4.07
C LEU A 86 -9.28 -10.14 4.60
N ASP A 87 -8.37 -9.19 4.44
CA ASP A 87 -8.58 -7.80 4.82
C ASP A 87 -9.65 -7.11 3.95
N GLY A 88 -9.60 -7.38 2.64
CA GLY A 88 -10.61 -6.92 1.67
C GLY A 88 -11.98 -7.50 1.99
N PHE A 89 -12.06 -8.80 2.30
CA PHE A 89 -13.30 -9.43 2.72
C PHE A 89 -13.84 -8.81 4.03
N THR A 90 -12.99 -8.55 5.01
CA THR A 90 -13.38 -7.88 6.27
C THR A 90 -13.91 -6.46 6.02
N SER A 91 -13.29 -5.75 5.09
CA SER A 91 -13.74 -4.41 4.68
C SER A 91 -15.09 -4.46 3.94
N LEU A 92 -15.31 -5.45 3.08
CA LEU A 92 -16.60 -5.72 2.44
C LEU A 92 -17.69 -6.05 3.47
N VAL A 93 -17.39 -6.85 4.48
CA VAL A 93 -18.32 -7.17 5.57
C VAL A 93 -18.74 -5.89 6.31
N ARG A 94 -17.77 -5.03 6.67
CA ARG A 94 -18.05 -3.73 7.29
C ARG A 94 -19.00 -2.90 6.44
N GLU A 95 -18.66 -2.73 5.16
CA GLU A 95 -19.41 -1.90 4.23
C GLU A 95 -20.85 -2.42 4.08
N ARG A 96 -21.03 -3.72 3.83
CA ARG A 96 -22.34 -4.33 3.62
C ARG A 96 -23.21 -4.31 4.87
N ALA A 97 -22.61 -4.49 6.04
CA ALA A 97 -23.31 -4.35 7.32
C ALA A 97 -23.78 -2.91 7.56
N THR A 98 -22.94 -1.92 7.24
CA THR A 98 -23.31 -0.50 7.30
C THR A 98 -24.45 -0.18 6.32
N ARG A 99 -24.36 -0.62 5.06
CA ARG A 99 -25.42 -0.43 4.07
C ARG A 99 -26.73 -1.06 4.50
N ALA A 100 -26.71 -2.31 4.99
CA ALA A 100 -27.91 -2.99 5.48
C ALA A 100 -28.59 -2.22 6.64
N CYS A 101 -27.81 -1.60 7.53
CA CYS A 101 -28.35 -0.74 8.58
C CYS A 101 -28.97 0.55 8.02
N LEU A 102 -28.33 1.20 7.04
CA LEU A 102 -28.82 2.43 6.41
C LEU A 102 -30.10 2.18 5.61
N ASP A 103 -30.16 1.05 4.89
CA ASP A 103 -31.35 0.60 4.16
C ASP A 103 -32.53 0.36 5.13
N ALA A 104 -32.28 -0.30 6.27
CA ALA A 104 -33.29 -0.49 7.31
C ALA A 104 -33.77 0.85 7.92
N ALA A 105 -32.90 1.85 7.98
CA ALA A 105 -33.23 3.22 8.39
C ALA A 105 -33.85 4.06 7.26
N ARG A 106 -34.05 3.49 6.06
CA ARG A 106 -34.55 4.16 4.85
C ARG A 106 -33.71 5.37 4.42
N VAL A 107 -32.41 5.33 4.72
CA VAL A 107 -31.44 6.33 4.26
C VAL A 107 -30.87 5.87 2.93
N ARG A 108 -31.08 6.64 1.86
CA ARG A 108 -30.45 6.36 0.58
C ARG A 108 -29.00 6.81 0.61
N VAL A 109 -28.09 5.87 0.41
CA VAL A 109 -26.66 6.13 0.21
C VAL A 109 -26.36 5.92 -1.26
N PRO A 110 -25.54 6.76 -1.89
CA PRO A 110 -24.97 6.46 -3.20
C PRO A 110 -24.28 5.11 -3.21
N ASP A 111 -24.36 4.41 -4.34
CA ASP A 111 -23.46 3.30 -4.59
C ASP A 111 -22.02 3.84 -4.69
N ALA A 112 -21.23 3.55 -3.65
CA ALA A 112 -19.78 3.71 -3.68
C ALA A 112 -19.14 2.39 -4.10
N PRO A 113 -17.96 2.41 -4.74
CA PRO A 113 -17.17 1.20 -4.91
C PRO A 113 -16.81 0.62 -3.53
N PRO A 114 -16.72 -0.72 -3.39
CA PRO A 114 -16.31 -1.33 -2.15
C PRO A 114 -14.91 -0.89 -1.74
N PRO A 115 -14.58 -0.96 -0.45
CA PRO A 115 -13.23 -0.69 0.02
C PRO A 115 -12.22 -1.61 -0.66
N MET A 116 -11.14 -1.00 -1.10
CA MET A 116 -10.05 -1.63 -1.82
C MET A 116 -9.26 -2.62 -0.95
N PHE A 117 -8.54 -3.55 -1.58
CA PHE A 117 -7.52 -4.32 -0.89
C PHE A 117 -6.50 -3.38 -0.24
N ILE A 118 -6.29 -3.56 1.07
CA ILE A 118 -5.39 -2.73 1.86
C ILE A 118 -3.95 -3.13 1.51
N ARG A 119 -3.13 -2.14 1.18
CA ARG A 119 -1.71 -2.35 0.89
C ARG A 119 -0.99 -2.72 2.17
N GLN A 120 -0.50 -3.96 2.25
CA GLN A 120 0.41 -4.37 3.30
C GLN A 120 1.85 -4.19 2.81
N PHE A 121 2.53 -3.17 3.33
CA PHE A 121 3.90 -2.84 2.95
C PHE A 121 4.97 -3.62 3.74
N GLU A 122 4.56 -4.31 4.81
CA GLU A 122 5.50 -5.05 5.68
C GLU A 122 6.06 -6.31 5.00
N ILE A 123 5.32 -6.88 4.05
CA ILE A 123 5.73 -8.02 3.22
C ILE A 123 5.37 -7.69 1.76
N PRO A 124 6.24 -6.93 1.06
CA PRO A 124 5.92 -6.41 -0.25
C PRO A 124 5.95 -7.51 -1.32
N ASP A 125 4.92 -7.52 -2.16
CA ASP A 125 4.92 -8.34 -3.36
C ASP A 125 5.63 -7.62 -4.50
N LEU A 126 6.95 -7.82 -4.59
CA LEU A 126 7.78 -7.11 -5.56
C LEU A 126 7.36 -7.39 -7.00
N ALA A 127 6.89 -8.60 -7.31
CA ALA A 127 6.46 -8.94 -8.67
C ALA A 127 5.19 -8.17 -9.05
N HIS A 128 4.24 -8.10 -8.12
CA HIS A 128 3.01 -7.32 -8.28
C HIS A 128 3.32 -5.82 -8.39
N ILE A 129 4.11 -5.30 -7.47
CA ILE A 129 4.50 -3.88 -7.42
C ILE A 129 5.24 -3.48 -8.70
N ALA A 130 6.09 -4.35 -9.25
CA ALA A 130 6.80 -4.08 -10.50
C ALA A 130 5.87 -3.86 -11.69
N ARG A 131 4.74 -4.60 -11.74
CA ARG A 131 3.77 -4.52 -12.85
C ARG A 131 2.73 -3.44 -12.64
N HIS A 132 2.27 -3.28 -11.42
CA HIS A 132 1.04 -2.55 -11.11
C HIS A 132 1.29 -1.25 -10.33
N GLY A 133 2.50 -1.01 -9.84
CA GLY A 133 2.78 0.12 -8.96
C GLY A 133 2.29 -0.14 -7.54
N PHE A 134 2.20 0.91 -6.73
CA PHE A 134 1.73 0.80 -5.35
C PHE A 134 0.23 0.99 -5.25
N SER A 135 -0.41 1.73 -6.14
CA SER A 135 -1.81 2.18 -6.00
C SER A 135 -2.81 1.37 -6.81
N ALA A 136 -2.34 0.36 -7.57
CA ALA A 136 -3.23 -0.48 -8.35
C ALA A 136 -4.30 -1.11 -7.47
N SER A 137 -5.52 -0.67 -7.73
CA SER A 137 -6.72 -1.21 -7.14
C SER A 137 -7.04 -2.53 -7.81
N THR A 138 -6.89 -3.63 -7.07
CA THR A 138 -7.32 -4.97 -7.50
C THR A 138 -8.81 -5.15 -7.19
N VAL A 139 -9.71 -4.39 -7.79
CA VAL A 139 -11.15 -4.60 -7.59
C VAL A 139 -11.64 -5.77 -8.45
N PRO A 140 -12.55 -6.62 -7.95
CA PRO A 140 -13.59 -7.19 -8.78
C PRO A 140 -14.56 -6.06 -9.19
N ASP A 141 -14.21 -5.35 -10.26
CA ASP A 141 -15.03 -4.42 -11.07
C ASP A 141 -16.18 -3.67 -10.35
N THR A 142 -15.98 -2.38 -10.09
CA THR A 142 -17.09 -1.44 -9.87
C THR A 142 -16.85 -0.15 -10.65
N THR A 143 -17.04 -0.23 -11.96
CA THR A 143 -17.22 0.94 -12.82
C THR A 143 -18.63 1.53 -12.63
N ALA A 144 -18.85 2.23 -11.52
CA ALA A 144 -20.03 3.07 -11.37
C ALA A 144 -19.65 4.41 -10.70
N PRO A 145 -19.87 5.56 -11.36
CA PRO A 145 -19.71 6.85 -10.70
C PRO A 145 -20.73 6.98 -9.57
N ALA A 146 -20.25 7.31 -8.37
CA ALA A 146 -21.11 7.51 -7.21
C ALA A 146 -22.04 8.72 -7.44
N PRO A 147 -23.38 8.58 -7.35
CA PRO A 147 -24.27 9.72 -7.37
C PRO A 147 -24.08 10.61 -6.13
N ALA A 148 -24.48 11.88 -6.19
CA ALA A 148 -24.34 12.81 -5.09
C ALA A 148 -25.10 12.32 -3.83
N ALA A 149 -24.41 12.28 -2.69
CA ALA A 149 -24.97 11.84 -1.42
C ALA A 149 -26.07 12.80 -0.94
N THR A 150 -27.23 12.24 -0.59
CA THR A 150 -28.15 12.94 0.31
C THR A 150 -27.55 12.82 1.71
N SER A 151 -27.37 13.92 2.44
CA SER A 151 -26.77 13.85 3.77
C SER A 151 -27.66 13.02 4.70
N ALA A 152 -27.20 11.84 5.09
CA ALA A 152 -27.81 11.07 6.15
C ALA A 152 -27.79 11.88 7.46
N ASP A 153 -28.79 11.67 8.33
CA ASP A 153 -28.71 12.16 9.71
C ASP A 153 -27.39 11.64 10.33
N PRO A 154 -26.50 12.52 10.82
CA PRO A 154 -25.23 12.13 11.40
C PRO A 154 -25.35 11.09 12.53
N ALA A 155 -26.45 11.09 13.28
CA ALA A 155 -26.68 10.08 14.33
C ALA A 155 -27.00 8.70 13.74
N VAL A 156 -27.79 8.65 12.66
CA VAL A 156 -28.08 7.41 11.94
C VAL A 156 -26.83 6.87 11.27
N GLN A 157 -26.06 7.73 10.60
CA GLN A 157 -24.79 7.35 9.99
C GLN A 157 -23.83 6.74 11.02
N ARG A 158 -23.57 7.44 12.14
CA ARG A 158 -22.68 6.92 13.20
C ARG A 158 -23.11 5.56 13.74
N ARG A 159 -24.42 5.35 13.94
CA ARG A 159 -24.93 4.05 14.41
C ARG A 159 -24.66 2.96 13.39
N CYS A 160 -24.92 3.21 12.10
CA CYS A 160 -24.68 2.22 11.06
C CYS A 160 -23.19 1.97 10.78
N ASP A 161 -22.33 2.97 10.97
CA ASP A 161 -20.88 2.79 10.96
C ASP A 161 -20.42 1.88 12.11
N GLN A 162 -21.02 2.01 13.29
CA GLN A 162 -20.76 1.14 14.44
C GLN A 162 -21.21 -0.31 14.20
N GLU A 163 -22.38 -0.51 13.58
CA GLU A 163 -22.84 -1.85 13.18
C GLU A 163 -21.88 -2.51 12.19
N GLY A 164 -21.39 -1.75 11.20
CA GLY A 164 -20.38 -2.22 10.27
C GLY A 164 -19.06 -2.55 10.95
N ALA A 165 -18.57 -1.66 11.82
CA ALA A 165 -17.35 -1.87 12.58
C ALA A 165 -17.47 -3.10 13.49
N LYS A 166 -18.64 -3.32 14.09
CA LYS A 166 -18.92 -4.51 14.91
C LYS A 166 -18.89 -5.78 14.06
N ALA A 167 -19.54 -5.80 12.90
CA ALA A 167 -19.56 -7.00 12.04
C ALA A 167 -18.14 -7.40 11.58
N ALA A 168 -17.33 -6.43 11.17
CA ALA A 168 -15.93 -6.66 10.83
C ALA A 168 -15.09 -7.05 12.05
N GLY A 169 -15.27 -6.40 13.19
CA GLY A 169 -14.61 -6.74 14.44
C GLY A 169 -14.94 -8.15 14.94
N ASP A 170 -16.19 -8.59 14.80
CA ASP A 170 -16.63 -9.94 15.14
C ASP A 170 -15.92 -10.98 14.24
N LEU A 171 -15.77 -10.71 12.94
CA LEU A 171 -14.97 -11.56 12.04
C LEU A 171 -13.48 -11.56 12.44
N GLN A 172 -12.89 -10.38 12.60
CA GLN A 172 -11.48 -10.22 12.94
C GLN A 172 -11.14 -10.80 14.31
N SER A 173 -12.09 -10.85 15.27
CA SER A 173 -11.87 -11.45 16.59
C SER A 173 -11.44 -12.92 16.51
N GLY A 174 -11.83 -13.63 15.44
CA GLY A 174 -11.50 -15.04 15.24
C GLY A 174 -10.03 -15.29 14.89
N TYR A 175 -9.32 -14.33 14.29
CA TYR A 175 -7.95 -14.54 13.81
C TYR A 175 -6.97 -13.38 14.11
N GLY A 176 -7.49 -12.18 14.34
CA GLY A 176 -6.75 -10.94 14.53
C GLY A 176 -5.71 -10.98 15.64
N PRO A 177 -5.98 -11.58 16.83
CA PRO A 177 -4.95 -11.71 17.86
C PRO A 177 -3.75 -12.55 17.42
N LEU A 178 -3.99 -13.64 16.68
CA LEU A 178 -2.92 -14.49 16.16
C LEU A 178 -2.10 -13.77 15.09
N GLN A 179 -2.78 -13.12 14.15
CA GLN A 179 -2.16 -12.34 13.08
C GLN A 179 -1.36 -11.14 13.63
N SER A 180 -1.87 -10.45 14.66
CA SER A 180 -1.17 -9.35 15.32
C SER A 180 0.15 -9.81 15.98
N ARG A 181 0.16 -10.99 16.62
CA ARG A 181 1.39 -11.58 17.16
C ARG A 181 2.37 -11.97 16.06
N TRP A 182 1.86 -12.50 14.94
CA TRP A 182 2.69 -12.80 13.77
C TRP A 182 3.42 -11.56 13.25
N PHE A 183 2.70 -10.49 12.94
CA PHE A 183 3.31 -9.23 12.46
C PHE A 183 4.28 -8.64 13.49
N SER A 184 3.94 -8.69 14.78
CA SER A 184 4.86 -8.25 15.84
C SER A 184 6.18 -9.04 15.84
N GLY A 185 6.14 -10.32 15.48
CA GLY A 185 7.32 -11.17 15.37
C GLY A 185 8.24 -10.82 14.20
N LEU A 186 7.72 -10.18 13.14
CA LEU A 186 8.50 -9.81 11.96
C LEU A 186 9.57 -8.75 12.27
N ALA A 187 9.39 -7.97 13.32
CA ALA A 187 10.37 -6.96 13.75
C ALA A 187 11.77 -7.55 14.00
N ALA A 188 11.87 -8.83 14.41
CA ALA A 188 13.16 -9.50 14.60
C ALA A 188 13.88 -9.77 13.27
N VAL A 189 13.14 -10.03 12.18
CA VAL A 189 13.69 -10.25 10.84
C VAL A 189 14.37 -8.97 10.33
N GLU A 190 13.81 -7.81 10.64
CA GLU A 190 14.36 -6.52 10.24
C GLU A 190 15.71 -6.17 10.88
N GLN A 191 16.05 -6.84 11.99
CA GLN A 191 17.31 -6.63 12.70
C GLN A 191 18.41 -7.63 12.28
N ASP A 192 18.10 -8.58 11.40
CA ASP A 192 19.08 -9.55 10.94
C ASP A 192 20.21 -8.87 10.15
N ALA A 193 21.45 -9.33 10.37
CA ALA A 193 22.64 -8.72 9.79
C ALA A 193 22.63 -8.76 8.25
N ALA A 194 22.10 -9.82 7.64
CA ALA A 194 21.99 -9.93 6.18
C ALA A 194 20.94 -8.96 5.62
N VAL A 195 19.81 -8.79 6.31
CA VAL A 195 18.76 -7.82 5.94
C VAL A 195 19.29 -6.40 6.05
N LEU A 196 19.95 -6.06 7.15
CA LEU A 196 20.59 -4.75 7.34
C LEU A 196 21.67 -4.49 6.28
N ALA A 197 22.44 -5.51 5.91
CA ALA A 197 23.44 -5.40 4.85
C ALA A 197 22.81 -5.15 3.47
N ALA A 198 21.75 -5.87 3.12
CA ALA A 198 21.03 -5.66 1.86
C ALA A 198 20.41 -4.26 1.80
N ARG A 199 19.79 -3.79 2.89
CA ARG A 199 19.18 -2.44 2.97
C ARG A 199 20.18 -1.31 2.72
N ARG A 200 21.47 -1.48 3.07
CA ARG A 200 22.50 -0.44 2.83
C ARG A 200 22.73 -0.14 1.35
N GLY A 201 22.44 -1.08 0.45
CA GLY A 201 22.56 -0.86 -1.00
C GLY A 201 21.36 -0.18 -1.65
N LEU A 202 20.27 0.02 -0.90
CA LEU A 202 19.01 0.56 -1.42
C LEU A 202 19.18 1.98 -2.01
N PRO A 203 19.84 2.95 -1.34
CA PRO A 203 19.98 4.30 -1.87
C PRO A 203 20.73 4.36 -3.20
N ASP A 204 21.80 3.58 -3.33
CA ASP A 204 22.61 3.54 -4.56
C ASP A 204 21.81 2.94 -5.71
N CYS A 205 21.05 1.87 -5.46
CA CYS A 205 20.16 1.31 -6.47
C CYS A 205 19.06 2.30 -6.88
N LEU A 206 18.38 2.93 -5.92
CA LEU A 206 17.33 3.91 -6.21
C LEU A 206 17.87 5.08 -7.02
N SER A 207 19.08 5.58 -6.67
CA SER A 207 19.77 6.63 -7.42
C SER A 207 20.07 6.21 -8.86
N ALA A 208 20.52 4.97 -9.08
CA ALA A 208 20.72 4.42 -10.43
C ALA A 208 19.40 4.30 -11.22
N GLN A 209 18.26 4.14 -10.55
CA GLN A 209 16.91 4.18 -11.14
C GLN A 209 16.35 5.62 -11.27
N GLY A 210 17.17 6.65 -11.02
CA GLY A 210 16.77 8.05 -11.11
C GLY A 210 15.89 8.54 -9.95
N VAL A 211 15.84 7.80 -8.84
CA VAL A 211 15.07 8.14 -7.64
C VAL A 211 16.01 8.61 -6.54
N ARG A 212 15.81 9.82 -6.03
CA ARG A 212 16.65 10.41 -4.97
C ARG A 212 16.02 10.16 -3.62
N ALA A 213 16.31 9.00 -3.04
CA ALA A 213 15.92 8.64 -1.69
C ALA A 213 17.08 7.95 -0.96
N ASP A 214 17.32 8.34 0.29
CA ASP A 214 18.36 7.78 1.15
C ASP A 214 17.85 6.62 2.05
N SER A 215 16.54 6.37 2.00
CA SER A 215 15.84 5.41 2.83
C SER A 215 14.52 5.01 2.16
N GLU A 216 13.99 3.88 2.58
CA GLU A 216 12.68 3.39 2.16
C GLU A 216 11.55 4.38 2.53
N GLN A 217 11.64 5.02 3.71
CA GLN A 217 10.68 6.04 4.10
C GLN A 217 10.73 7.26 3.16
N HIS A 218 11.92 7.81 2.90
CA HIS A 218 12.03 8.95 1.98
C HIS A 218 11.61 8.60 0.55
N PHE A 219 11.80 7.35 0.13
CA PHE A 219 11.26 6.85 -1.14
C PHE A 219 9.73 6.95 -1.16
N PHE A 220 9.05 6.43 -0.13
CA PHE A 220 7.58 6.50 -0.08
C PHE A 220 7.05 7.93 0.08
N ASP A 221 7.73 8.78 0.84
CA ASP A 221 7.38 10.21 0.91
C ASP A 221 7.50 10.88 -0.48
N GLN A 222 8.47 10.45 -1.30
CA GLN A 222 8.61 10.93 -2.68
C GLN A 222 7.50 10.37 -3.59
N VAL A 223 7.13 9.11 -3.43
CA VAL A 223 5.97 8.52 -4.14
C VAL A 223 4.73 9.36 -3.85
N ASP A 224 4.40 9.58 -2.58
CA ASP A 224 3.21 10.34 -2.18
C ASP A 224 3.19 11.75 -2.77
N ARG A 225 4.30 12.49 -2.67
CA ARG A 225 4.41 13.83 -3.28
C ARG A 225 4.25 13.81 -4.79
N THR A 226 4.83 12.82 -5.44
CA THR A 226 4.78 12.69 -6.91
C THR A 226 3.37 12.38 -7.39
N LEU A 227 2.68 11.45 -6.73
CA LEU A 227 1.32 11.06 -7.08
C LEU A 227 0.30 12.18 -6.80
N GLN A 228 0.46 12.91 -5.69
CA GLN A 228 -0.37 14.09 -5.38
C GLN A 228 -0.13 15.27 -6.32
N GLY A 229 1.08 15.40 -6.89
CA GLY A 229 1.46 16.47 -7.80
C GLY A 229 1.17 16.20 -9.27
N ALA A 230 0.66 15.02 -9.62
CA ALA A 230 0.39 14.65 -11.00
C ALA A 230 -0.77 15.46 -11.60
N ALA A 231 -0.60 15.89 -12.85
CA ALA A 231 -1.60 16.71 -13.55
C ALA A 231 -2.88 15.94 -13.91
N THR A 232 -2.78 14.61 -14.05
CA THR A 232 -3.89 13.72 -14.40
C THR A 232 -3.74 12.36 -13.72
N ASP A 233 -4.84 11.63 -13.54
CA ASP A 233 -4.83 10.27 -13.00
C ASP A 233 -3.99 9.30 -13.87
N GLN A 234 -3.97 9.52 -15.19
CA GLN A 234 -3.16 8.73 -16.11
C GLN A 234 -1.66 8.98 -15.88
N ALA A 235 -1.26 10.24 -15.65
CA ALA A 235 0.12 10.58 -15.32
C ALA A 235 0.51 10.02 -13.95
N ALA A 236 -0.37 10.14 -12.95
CA ALA A 236 -0.17 9.54 -11.63
C ALA A 236 0.03 8.02 -11.74
N SER A 237 -0.84 7.33 -12.48
CA SER A 237 -0.78 5.88 -12.67
C SER A 237 0.48 5.42 -13.41
N ALA A 238 0.93 6.18 -14.42
CA ALA A 238 2.16 5.87 -15.14
C ALA A 238 3.39 6.00 -14.24
N GLU A 239 3.42 7.05 -13.42
CA GLU A 239 4.53 7.32 -12.49
C GLU A 239 4.53 6.36 -11.30
N ASP A 240 3.36 5.97 -10.79
CA ASP A 240 3.20 4.92 -9.78
C ASP A 240 3.80 3.60 -10.25
N ARG A 241 3.51 3.18 -11.50
CA ARG A 241 4.11 1.97 -12.08
C ARG A 241 5.62 2.09 -12.26
N ARG A 242 6.11 3.25 -12.72
CA ARG A 242 7.56 3.49 -12.89
C ARG A 242 8.29 3.40 -11.54
N LEU A 243 7.76 4.04 -10.50
CA LEU A 243 8.32 4.02 -9.15
C LEU A 243 8.21 2.62 -8.52
N GLY A 244 7.10 1.90 -8.76
CA GLY A 244 6.93 0.51 -8.36
C GLY A 244 7.98 -0.41 -8.96
N ALA A 245 8.24 -0.33 -10.27
CA ALA A 245 9.28 -1.10 -10.94
C ALA A 245 10.69 -0.81 -10.40
N ALA A 246 11.01 0.46 -10.14
CA ALA A 246 12.28 0.85 -9.54
C ALA A 246 12.44 0.28 -8.12
N TYR A 247 11.40 0.41 -7.28
CA TYR A 247 11.39 -0.14 -5.93
C TYR A 247 11.53 -1.66 -5.93
N ALA A 248 10.75 -2.36 -6.75
CA ALA A 248 10.80 -3.81 -6.84
C ALA A 248 12.19 -4.32 -7.24
N THR A 249 12.83 -3.66 -8.20
CA THR A 249 14.21 -3.97 -8.60
C THR A 249 15.19 -3.79 -7.43
N CYS A 250 15.08 -2.66 -6.73
CA CYS A 250 16.03 -2.32 -5.66
C CYS A 250 15.79 -3.05 -4.33
N MET A 251 14.57 -3.52 -4.09
CA MET A 251 14.22 -4.30 -2.90
C MET A 251 14.43 -5.79 -3.07
N GLN A 252 14.67 -6.28 -4.29
CA GLN A 252 14.89 -7.71 -4.53
C GLN A 252 16.00 -8.32 -3.64
N PRO A 253 17.16 -7.68 -3.43
CA PRO A 253 18.18 -8.21 -2.51
C PRO A 253 17.71 -8.23 -1.04
N VAL A 254 16.86 -7.28 -0.66
CA VAL A 254 16.32 -7.18 0.71
C VAL A 254 15.30 -8.29 0.96
N GLU A 255 14.37 -8.51 0.05
CA GLU A 255 13.39 -9.60 0.17
C GLU A 255 14.06 -10.97 0.05
N ALA A 256 15.11 -11.12 -0.77
CA ALA A 256 15.89 -12.35 -0.82
C ALA A 256 16.54 -12.72 0.52
N ALA A 257 16.87 -11.72 1.36
CA ALA A 257 17.35 -11.93 2.72
C ALA A 257 16.20 -12.17 3.73
N ARG A 258 15.08 -11.46 3.59
CA ARG A 258 13.94 -11.53 4.53
C ARG A 258 13.11 -12.80 4.37
N GLU A 259 12.82 -13.22 3.14
CA GLU A 259 11.89 -14.33 2.87
C GLU A 259 12.29 -15.64 3.57
N PRO A 260 13.55 -16.11 3.51
CA PRO A 260 13.96 -17.31 4.23
C PRO A 260 13.82 -17.18 5.75
N LEU A 261 14.10 -15.99 6.30
CA LEU A 261 13.97 -15.72 7.74
C LEU A 261 12.50 -15.70 8.17
N ARG A 262 11.62 -15.06 7.39
CA ARG A 262 10.16 -15.10 7.62
C ARG A 262 9.62 -16.53 7.49
N ALA A 263 10.10 -17.32 6.54
CA ALA A 263 9.70 -18.71 6.39
C ALA A 263 10.07 -19.56 7.63
N ALA A 264 11.31 -19.45 8.11
CA ALA A 264 11.76 -20.14 9.33
C ALA A 264 11.03 -19.66 10.59
N LEU A 265 10.74 -18.37 10.69
CA LEU A 265 9.92 -17.79 11.75
C LEU A 265 8.49 -18.35 11.68
N ARG A 266 7.89 -18.44 10.50
CA ARG A 266 6.55 -19.01 10.28
C ARG A 266 6.48 -20.45 10.74
N GLU A 267 7.47 -21.27 10.40
CA GLU A 267 7.52 -22.66 10.85
C GLU A 267 7.54 -22.77 12.38
N SER A 268 8.31 -21.91 13.04
CA SER A 268 8.40 -21.87 14.50
C SER A 268 7.09 -21.39 15.13
N PHE A 269 6.52 -20.31 14.58
CA PHE A 269 5.24 -19.75 15.01
C PHE A 269 4.08 -20.76 14.85
N VAL A 270 4.06 -21.51 13.76
CA VAL A 270 3.06 -22.57 13.52
C VAL A 270 3.15 -23.67 14.57
N ARG A 271 4.35 -24.07 14.98
CA ARG A 271 4.55 -25.06 16.04
C ARG A 271 4.12 -24.52 17.41
N GLU A 272 4.51 -23.28 17.72
CA GLU A 272 4.19 -22.63 19.00
C GLU A 272 2.69 -22.38 19.18
N HIS A 273 2.00 -22.00 18.10
CA HIS A 273 0.58 -21.64 18.10
C HIS A 273 -0.32 -22.69 17.44
N ALA A 274 0.09 -23.96 17.44
CA ALA A 274 -0.60 -25.03 16.72
C ALA A 274 -2.09 -25.17 17.13
N ALA A 275 -2.39 -25.06 18.42
CA ALA A 275 -3.75 -25.16 18.94
C ALA A 275 -4.63 -23.98 18.51
N GLU A 276 -4.10 -22.76 18.54
CA GLU A 276 -4.83 -21.56 18.11
C GLU A 276 -5.05 -21.60 16.59
N LEU A 277 -4.04 -22.00 15.81
CA LEU A 277 -4.17 -22.19 14.37
C LEU A 277 -5.23 -23.25 14.02
N ALA A 278 -5.32 -24.34 14.78
CA ALA A 278 -6.37 -25.34 14.59
C ALA A 278 -7.77 -24.74 14.82
N GLN A 279 -7.95 -23.95 15.88
CA GLN A 279 -9.22 -23.26 16.13
C GLN A 279 -9.60 -22.31 14.99
N VAL A 280 -8.65 -21.54 14.46
CA VAL A 280 -8.91 -20.65 13.32
C VAL A 280 -9.28 -21.46 12.08
N ARG A 281 -8.54 -22.55 11.79
CA ARG A 281 -8.82 -23.43 10.65
C ARG A 281 -10.20 -24.06 10.70
N ASP A 282 -10.66 -24.43 11.89
CA ASP A 282 -11.98 -25.06 12.06
C ASP A 282 -13.12 -24.03 11.99
N ALA A 283 -12.93 -22.82 12.51
CA ALA A 283 -14.01 -21.84 12.66
C ALA A 283 -14.11 -20.86 11.47
N LEU A 284 -12.99 -20.39 10.94
CA LEU A 284 -12.95 -19.28 9.97
C LEU A 284 -13.70 -19.60 8.65
N PRO A 285 -13.57 -20.80 8.04
CA PRO A 285 -14.29 -21.11 6.81
C PRO A 285 -15.82 -21.05 6.99
N GLY A 286 -16.32 -21.57 8.11
CA GLY A 286 -17.75 -21.52 8.43
C GLY A 286 -18.24 -20.09 8.63
N ARG A 287 -17.45 -19.25 9.31
CA ARG A 287 -17.76 -17.83 9.52
C ARG A 287 -17.75 -17.03 8.22
N ILE A 288 -16.77 -17.26 7.34
CA ILE A 288 -16.72 -16.61 6.02
C ILE A 288 -17.94 -17.02 5.20
N ALA A 289 -18.26 -18.32 5.11
CA ALA A 289 -19.42 -18.78 4.36
C ALA A 289 -20.77 -18.23 4.90
N GLU A 290 -20.89 -18.04 6.22
CA GLU A 290 -22.04 -17.34 6.82
C GLU A 290 -22.15 -15.90 6.33
N LEU A 291 -21.05 -15.15 6.36
CA LEU A 291 -21.01 -13.74 5.97
C LEU A 291 -21.21 -13.54 4.46
N GLU A 292 -20.66 -14.43 3.63
CA GLU A 292 -20.91 -14.48 2.19
C GLU A 292 -22.42 -14.59 1.89
N ARG A 293 -23.12 -15.51 2.58
CA ARG A 293 -24.58 -15.65 2.44
C ARG A 293 -25.35 -14.47 2.99
N ARG A 294 -24.97 -13.97 4.17
CA ARG A 294 -25.69 -12.89 4.86
C ARG A 294 -25.63 -11.56 4.11
N TYR A 295 -24.49 -11.27 3.50
CA TYR A 295 -24.22 -9.99 2.85
C TYR A 295 -24.13 -10.06 1.32
N SER A 296 -24.35 -11.24 0.73
CA SER A 296 -24.23 -11.49 -0.71
C SER A 296 -22.88 -11.04 -1.28
N ILE A 297 -21.81 -11.37 -0.56
CA ILE A 297 -20.41 -11.10 -0.93
C ILE A 297 -19.65 -12.41 -1.14
N ARG A 298 -18.44 -12.31 -1.69
CA ARG A 298 -17.55 -13.47 -1.85
C ARG A 298 -16.14 -13.12 -1.40
N PHE A 299 -15.48 -14.07 -0.75
CA PHE A 299 -14.04 -13.99 -0.53
C PHE A 299 -13.34 -14.04 -1.89
N ALA A 300 -12.42 -13.10 -2.10
CA ALA A 300 -11.57 -13.05 -3.28
C ALA A 300 -10.17 -12.60 -2.87
N ALA A 301 -9.15 -13.15 -3.54
CA ALA A 301 -7.76 -12.76 -3.35
C ALA A 301 -7.12 -12.43 -4.71
N PRO A 302 -6.29 -11.37 -4.81
CA PRO A 302 -5.55 -11.08 -6.02
C PRO A 302 -4.65 -12.25 -6.45
N THR A 303 -4.54 -12.47 -7.76
CA THR A 303 -3.62 -13.43 -8.38
C THR A 303 -2.79 -12.75 -9.46
N GLU A 304 -1.75 -13.44 -9.92
CA GLU A 304 -1.02 -13.04 -11.12
C GLU A 304 -1.46 -13.91 -12.29
N ASP A 305 -1.47 -13.31 -13.48
CA ASP A 305 -1.68 -14.00 -14.75
C ASP A 305 -0.40 -14.71 -15.22
#